data_AF-A0A925A533-F1
#
_entry.id   AF-A0A925A533-F1
#
_cell.length_a   1.000
_cell.length_b   1.000
_cell.length_c   1.000
_cell.angle_alpha   90.00
_cell.angle_beta   90.00
_cell.angle_gamma   90.00
#
_symmetry.space_group_name_H-M   'P 1'
#
loop_
_entity.id
_entity.type
_entity.pdbx_description
1 polymer ?
#
loop_
_entity_poly.entity_id
_entity_poly.type
_entity_poly.pdbx_seq_one_letter_code
_entity_poly.pdbx_strand_id
1 'polypeptide(L)'
;MVVAKGLSTTTARAAWITLEAVMDAAVRRRILGSNLMKTSDFKPKRAIPNISVLKADDAIKVIRTSINDRLAARWALALLTGMRQGEVLRIELDQVDLVANKITIAWQLQTLTYSHG
;
A
#
# COMPACT_ATOMS: atom_id res chain seq x y z
N MET A 1 3.92 19.08 -17.11
CA MET A 1 5.25 19.20 -16.48
C MET A 1 5.76 17.90 -15.81
N VAL A 2 4.93 17.12 -15.09
CA VAL A 2 5.35 15.80 -14.56
C VAL A 2 5.11 14.66 -15.57
N VAL A 3 3.89 14.58 -16.12
CA VAL A 3 3.51 13.57 -17.15
C VAL A 3 4.36 13.70 -18.41
N ALA A 4 4.63 14.93 -18.85
CA ALA A 4 5.46 15.21 -20.03
C ALA A 4 6.92 14.73 -19.90
N LYS A 5 7.39 14.48 -18.67
CA LYS A 5 8.73 13.93 -18.40
C LYS A 5 8.70 12.41 -18.17
N GLY A 6 7.56 11.74 -18.40
CA GLY A 6 7.38 10.31 -18.14
C GLY A 6 7.37 9.93 -16.65
N LEU A 7 7.25 10.91 -15.74
CA LEU A 7 7.31 10.66 -14.30
C LEU A 7 5.92 10.35 -13.74
N SER A 8 5.89 9.48 -12.71
CA SER A 8 4.66 9.15 -11.98
C SER A 8 4.09 10.36 -11.25
N THR A 9 2.83 10.71 -11.57
CA THR A 9 2.13 11.81 -10.88
C THR A 9 1.83 11.48 -9.42
N THR A 10 1.70 10.20 -9.07
CA THR A 10 1.57 9.74 -7.69
C THR A 10 2.85 10.02 -6.91
N THR A 11 4.02 9.74 -7.49
CA THR A 11 5.32 10.04 -6.86
C THR A 11 5.52 11.54 -6.70
N ALA A 12 5.22 12.33 -7.74
CA ALA A 12 5.28 13.78 -7.66
C ALA A 12 4.33 14.35 -6.59
N ARG A 13 3.14 13.76 -6.43
CA ARG A 13 2.20 14.14 -5.37
C ARG A 13 2.73 13.79 -3.98
N ALA A 14 3.37 12.64 -3.81
CA ALA A 14 3.99 12.28 -2.54
C ALA A 14 5.08 13.29 -2.16
N ALA A 15 5.97 13.62 -3.09
CA ALA A 15 6.99 14.65 -2.90
C ALA A 15 6.37 16.02 -2.57
N TRP A 16 5.28 16.40 -3.25
CA TRP A 16 4.53 17.62 -2.95
C TRP A 16 4.02 17.65 -1.51
N ILE A 17 3.38 16.58 -1.04
CA ILE A 17 2.83 16.49 0.32
C ILE A 17 3.97 16.57 1.37
N THR A 18 5.10 15.91 1.13
CA THR A 18 6.26 15.99 2.00
C THR A 18 6.79 17.41 2.09
N LEU A 19 6.99 18.07 0.94
CA LEU A 19 7.50 19.45 0.91
C LEU A 19 6.50 20.44 1.53
N GLU A 20 5.19 20.26 1.30
CA GLU A 20 4.13 21.04 1.92
C GLU A 20 4.21 20.95 3.46
N ALA A 21 4.41 19.74 4.02
CA ALA A 21 4.57 19.53 5.45
C ALA A 21 5.87 20.15 6.02
N VAL A 22 6.98 20.08 5.28
CA VAL A 22 8.24 20.71 5.65
C VAL A 22 8.11 22.23 5.68
N MET A 23 7.49 22.83 4.66
CA MET A 23 7.26 24.28 4.62
C MET A 23 6.30 24.73 5.73
N ASP A 24 5.24 23.96 6.02
CA ASP A 24 4.38 24.21 7.18
C ASP A 24 5.18 24.22 8.50
N ALA A 25 6.15 23.31 8.66
CA ALA A 25 7.03 23.31 9.83
C ALA A 25 7.95 24.54 9.87
N ALA A 26 8.47 24.98 8.73
CA ALA A 26 9.29 26.19 8.64
C ALA A 26 8.51 27.47 8.97
N VAL A 27 7.26 27.58 8.53
CA VAL A 27 6.36 28.69 8.89
C VAL A 27 6.05 28.69 10.38
N ARG A 28 5.73 27.53 10.97
CA ARG A 28 5.52 27.41 12.43
C ARG A 28 6.74 27.86 13.24
N ARG A 29 7.94 27.60 12.71
CA ARG A 29 9.23 28.03 13.30
C ARG A 29 9.61 29.47 12.95
N ARG A 30 8.75 30.20 12.22
CA ARG A 30 8.99 31.58 11.76
C ARG A 30 10.24 31.74 10.89
N ILE A 31 10.67 30.68 10.21
CA ILE A 31 11.75 30.72 9.22
C ILE A 31 11.22 31.30 7.91
N LEU A 32 9.99 30.95 7.56
CA LEU A 32 9.27 31.47 6.39
C LEU A 32 8.02 32.23 6.83
N GLY A 33 7.63 33.26 6.08
CA GLY A 33 6.41 34.03 6.35
C GLY A 33 5.12 33.31 5.94
N SER A 34 5.18 32.42 4.95
CA SER A 34 4.02 31.66 4.47
C SER A 34 4.45 30.38 3.74
N ASN A 35 3.50 29.46 3.53
CA ASN A 35 3.76 28.21 2.83
C ASN A 35 3.43 28.35 1.34
N LEU A 36 4.46 28.41 0.49
CA LEU A 36 4.33 28.55 -0.96
C LEU A 36 3.58 27.39 -1.62
N MET A 37 3.62 26.20 -1.02
CA MET A 37 2.91 25.02 -1.52
C MET A 37 1.40 25.15 -1.41
N LYS A 38 0.89 26.03 -0.54
CA LYS A 38 -0.55 26.30 -0.40
C LYS A 38 -1.04 27.43 -1.30
N THR A 39 -0.13 28.30 -1.73
CA THR A 39 -0.42 29.43 -2.62
C THR A 39 -0.24 29.08 -4.09
N SER A 40 0.47 27.99 -4.39
CA SER A 40 0.68 27.54 -5.77
C SER A 40 -0.59 26.96 -6.39
N ASP A 41 -0.90 27.38 -7.62
CA ASP A 41 -1.98 26.82 -8.44
C ASP A 41 -1.68 25.39 -8.94
N PHE A 42 -0.44 24.94 -8.80
CA PHE A 42 0.02 23.66 -9.30
C PHE A 42 0.10 22.61 -8.19
N LYS A 43 -0.88 21.71 -8.07
CA LYS A 43 -0.80 20.50 -7.22
C LYS A 43 -0.88 19.24 -8.06
N PRO A 44 0.13 18.34 -8.05
CA PRO A 44 0.08 17.09 -8.79
C PRO A 44 -1.15 16.26 -8.39
N LYS A 45 -1.97 15.90 -9.38
CA LYS A 45 -3.09 14.98 -9.16
C LYS A 45 -2.56 13.55 -9.00
N ARG A 46 -3.16 12.80 -8.08
CA ARG A 46 -2.86 11.37 -7.95
C ARG A 46 -3.24 10.69 -9.27
N ALA A 47 -2.39 9.80 -9.78
CA ALA A 47 -2.78 8.98 -10.91
C ALA A 47 -3.98 8.11 -10.50
N ILE A 48 -4.99 8.04 -11.36
CA ILE A 48 -6.05 7.04 -11.25
C ILE A 48 -5.58 5.86 -12.09
N PRO A 49 -5.15 4.75 -11.46
CA PRO A 49 -4.70 3.60 -12.21
C PRO A 49 -5.90 2.94 -12.90
N ASN A 50 -5.72 2.55 -14.16
CA ASN A 50 -6.64 1.62 -14.82
C ASN A 50 -6.23 0.20 -14.42
N ILE A 51 -6.95 -0.39 -13.46
CA ILE A 51 -6.62 -1.72 -12.91
C ILE A 51 -7.61 -2.74 -13.50
N SER A 52 -7.08 -3.81 -14.09
CA SER A 52 -7.88 -4.99 -14.42
C SER A 52 -8.19 -5.76 -13.13
N VAL A 53 -9.46 -5.85 -12.77
CA VAL A 53 -9.90 -6.58 -11.58
C VAL A 53 -9.97 -8.07 -11.90
N LEU A 54 -9.44 -8.90 -10.98
CA LEU A 54 -9.51 -10.35 -11.09
C LEU A 54 -10.96 -10.83 -10.95
N LYS A 55 -11.44 -11.62 -11.91
CA LYS A 55 -12.78 -12.21 -11.84
C LYS A 55 -12.78 -13.41 -10.88
N ALA A 56 -13.96 -13.74 -10.36
CA ALA A 56 -14.13 -14.89 -9.47
C ALA A 56 -13.63 -16.20 -10.10
N ASP A 57 -13.93 -16.45 -11.37
CA ASP A 57 -13.48 -17.66 -12.08
C ASP A 57 -11.95 -17.76 -12.16
N ASP A 58 -11.27 -16.62 -12.34
CA ASP A 58 -9.81 -16.59 -12.39
C ASP A 58 -9.20 -16.78 -11.00
N ALA A 59 -9.83 -16.24 -9.96
CA ALA A 59 -9.45 -16.52 -8.57
C ALA A 59 -9.59 -18.02 -8.22
N ILE A 60 -10.68 -18.68 -8.66
CA ILE A 60 -10.87 -20.12 -8.48
C ILE A 60 -9.76 -20.91 -9.18
N LYS A 61 -9.39 -20.53 -10.42
CA LYS A 61 -8.27 -21.16 -11.14
C LYS A 61 -6.95 -21.01 -10.40
N VAL A 62 -6.66 -19.84 -9.84
CA VAL A 62 -5.44 -19.61 -9.04
C VAL A 62 -5.41 -20.56 -7.84
N ILE A 63 -6.50 -20.63 -7.06
CA ILE A 63 -6.58 -21.52 -5.89
C ILE A 63 -6.36 -22.97 -6.31
N ARG A 64 -7.09 -23.47 -7.32
CA ARG A 64 -6.99 -24.85 -7.80
C ARG A 64 -5.59 -25.22 -8.29
N THR A 65 -4.95 -24.31 -9.02
CA THR A 65 -3.60 -24.54 -9.56
C THR A 65 -2.54 -24.52 -8.45
N SER A 66 -2.78 -23.74 -7.39
CA SER A 66 -1.84 -23.60 -6.28
C SER A 66 -1.88 -24.72 -5.24
N ILE A 67 -2.79 -25.71 -5.34
CA ILE A 67 -3.02 -26.72 -4.27
C ILE A 67 -1.74 -27.44 -3.81
N ASN A 68 -0.83 -27.76 -4.74
CA ASN A 68 0.42 -28.45 -4.43
C ASN A 68 1.62 -27.48 -4.28
N ASP A 69 1.39 -26.18 -4.34
CA ASP A 69 2.42 -25.16 -4.15
C ASP A 69 2.64 -24.92 -2.65
N ARG A 70 3.89 -24.67 -2.25
CA ARG A 70 4.25 -24.33 -0.87
C ARG A 70 3.48 -23.11 -0.33
N LEU A 71 3.00 -22.23 -1.21
CA LEU A 71 2.24 -21.02 -0.91
C LEU A 71 0.73 -21.17 -1.16
N ALA A 72 0.19 -22.39 -1.29
CA ALA A 72 -1.24 -22.65 -1.48
C ALA A 72 -2.12 -21.88 -0.47
N ALA A 73 -1.80 -22.00 0.82
CA ALA A 73 -2.52 -21.33 1.90
C ALA A 73 -2.47 -19.80 1.77
N ARG A 74 -1.36 -19.25 1.28
CA ARG A 74 -1.22 -17.80 1.06
C ARG A 74 -2.22 -17.31 0.00
N TRP A 75 -2.35 -18.03 -1.11
CA TRP A 75 -3.29 -17.67 -2.17
C TRP A 75 -4.74 -17.83 -1.72
N ALA A 76 -5.07 -18.93 -1.05
CA ALA A 76 -6.41 -19.17 -0.53
C ALA A 76 -6.84 -18.08 0.46
N LEU A 77 -5.99 -17.74 1.43
CA LEU A 77 -6.29 -16.70 2.41
C LEU A 77 -6.48 -15.33 1.73
N ALA A 78 -5.54 -14.90 0.90
CA ALA A 78 -5.64 -13.59 0.25
C ALA A 78 -6.91 -13.44 -0.60
N LEU A 79 -7.31 -14.49 -1.33
CA LEU A 79 -8.46 -14.44 -2.24
C LEU A 79 -9.82 -14.66 -1.54
N LEU A 80 -9.85 -15.42 -0.45
CA LEU A 80 -11.10 -15.73 0.25
C LEU A 80 -11.44 -14.73 1.37
N THR A 81 -10.43 -14.12 2.01
CA THR A 81 -10.63 -13.24 3.18
C THR A 81 -10.24 -11.79 2.92
N GLY A 82 -9.52 -11.51 1.83
CA GLY A 82 -9.02 -10.16 1.50
C GLY A 82 -7.86 -9.69 2.40
N MET A 83 -7.22 -10.62 3.13
CA MET A 83 -6.07 -10.31 3.97
C MET A 83 -4.90 -9.72 3.16
N ARG A 84 -4.22 -8.73 3.75
CA ARG A 84 -3.04 -8.11 3.14
C ARG A 84 -1.86 -9.08 3.17
N GLN A 85 -0.97 -8.94 2.19
CA GLN A 85 0.21 -9.80 2.07
C GLN A 85 1.03 -9.90 3.37
N GLY A 86 1.21 -8.79 4.09
CA GLY A 86 1.93 -8.80 5.36
C GLY A 86 1.24 -9.59 6.47
N GLU A 87 -0.10 -9.58 6.48
CA GLU A 87 -0.92 -10.33 7.44
C GLU A 87 -0.84 -11.84 7.13
N VAL A 88 -1.02 -12.21 5.86
CA VAL A 88 -0.96 -13.62 5.42
C VAL A 88 0.43 -14.22 5.64
N LEU A 89 1.50 -13.46 5.39
CA LEU A 89 2.86 -13.95 5.55
C LEU A 89 3.28 -14.16 7.01
N ARG A 90 2.60 -13.52 7.96
CA ARG A 90 2.93 -13.60 9.38
C ARG A 90 1.94 -14.42 10.21
N ILE A 91 1.00 -15.11 9.55
CA ILE A 91 0.06 -15.97 10.25
C ILE A 91 0.78 -17.12 10.95
N GLU A 92 0.47 -17.32 12.23
CA GLU A 92 0.98 -18.40 13.05
C GLU A 92 -0.17 -19.40 13.31
N LEU A 93 0.15 -20.69 13.51
CA LEU A 93 -0.88 -21.76 13.59
C LEU A 93 -1.80 -21.60 14.80
N ASP A 94 -1.31 -21.00 15.89
CA ASP A 94 -2.09 -20.66 17.09
C ASP A 94 -3.17 -19.61 16.82
N GLN A 95 -3.04 -18.83 15.74
CA GLN A 95 -4.02 -17.84 15.30
C GLN A 95 -5.12 -18.43 14.39
N VAL A 96 -5.04 -19.73 14.06
CA VAL A 96 -5.98 -20.42 13.17
C VAL A 96 -6.82 -21.41 13.96
N ASP A 97 -8.10 -21.06 14.16
CA ASP A 97 -9.09 -21.94 14.76
C ASP A 97 -9.99 -22.51 13.66
N LEU A 98 -9.64 -23.72 13.19
CA LEU A 98 -10.42 -24.43 12.16
C LEU A 98 -11.75 -24.97 12.69
N VAL A 99 -11.90 -25.15 14.01
CA VAL A 99 -13.17 -25.62 14.60
C VAL A 99 -14.18 -24.48 14.61
N ALA A 100 -13.74 -23.29 15.01
CA ALA A 100 -14.57 -22.08 15.00
C ALA A 100 -14.64 -21.40 13.63
N ASN A 101 -13.90 -21.89 12.63
CA ASN A 101 -13.71 -21.24 11.32
C ASN A 101 -13.25 -19.78 11.43
N LYS A 102 -12.30 -19.52 12.33
CA LYS A 102 -11.79 -18.18 12.62
C LYS A 102 -10.29 -18.10 12.42
N ILE A 103 -9.87 -16.92 11.97
CA ILE A 103 -8.47 -16.54 11.88
C ILE A 103 -8.32 -15.20 12.59
N THR A 104 -7.38 -15.15 13.54
CA THR A 104 -7.05 -13.92 14.27
C THR A 104 -5.91 -13.19 13.56
N ILE A 105 -6.13 -11.93 13.19
CA ILE A 105 -5.10 -11.08 12.60
C ILE A 105 -4.48 -10.23 13.70
N ALA A 106 -3.41 -10.73 14.31
CA ALA A 106 -2.74 -10.03 15.39
C ALA A 106 -1.67 -9.03 14.89
N TRP A 107 -0.97 -9.37 13.79
CA TRP A 107 0.18 -8.59 13.30
C TRP A 107 0.32 -8.70 11.77
N GLN A 108 1.17 -7.84 11.20
CA GLN A 108 1.58 -7.90 9.80
C GLN A 108 3.09 -7.78 9.67
N LEU A 109 3.69 -8.49 8.72
CA LEU A 109 5.07 -8.28 8.33
C LEU A 109 5.22 -6.91 7.67
N GLN A 110 6.06 -6.05 8.25
CA GLN A 110 6.42 -4.75 7.68
C GLN A 110 7.87 -4.76 7.19
N THR A 111 8.08 -4.30 5.96
CA THR A 111 9.42 -3.96 5.50
C THR A 111 9.79 -2.62 6.07
N LEU A 112 10.81 -2.57 6.93
CA LEU A 112 11.37 -1.31 7.39
C LEU A 112 12.12 -0.66 6.21
N THR A 113 11.71 0.55 5.84
CA THR A 113 12.41 1.35 4.84
C THR A 113 13.81 1.64 5.36
N TYR A 114 14.83 1.34 4.55
CA TYR A 114 16.23 1.62 4.86
C TYR A 114 16.40 3.08 5.32
N SER A 115 16.89 3.30 6.54
CA SER A 115 17.46 4.58 6.94
C SER A 115 18.82 4.70 6.27
N HIS A 116 18.94 5.56 5.25
CA HIS A 116 20.25 6.02 4.83
C HIS A 116 20.76 6.96 5.94
N GLY A 117 21.93 6.63 6.49
CA GLY A 117 22.75 7.58 7.23
C GLY A 117 23.41 8.55 6.25
#